data_AF-A0A962YJ41-F1
#
_entry.id   AF-A0A962YJ41-F1
#
_cell.length_a   1.000
_cell.length_b   1.000
_cell.length_c   1.000
_cell.angle_alpha   90.00
_cell.angle_beta   90.00
_cell.angle_gamma   90.00
#
_symmetry.space_group_name_H-M   'P 1'
#
loop_
_entity.id
_entity.type
_entity.pdbx_description
1 polymer ?
#
loop_
_entity_poly.entity_id
_entity_poly.type
_entity_poly.pdbx_seq_one_letter_code
_entity_poly.pdbx_strand_id
1 'polypeptide(L)'
;MQLSNQTPFTAVALPTYITRKRAILTVLVKGTFSIVPNERAPRAEEQLPIFFGDEYHDPEKGGSVKFEADTVPFKRRADIILVGSAHAPLGRPVHALKVGLRVGPLIKTAHIFGDRHWQDIDKPNPILSLPEPFTVMPLHYENAFGGMDPDTGTWCQENPVGRGFLEKRSKQRLAAIKLPNIENDRQLIQSWDDRPAPVGFGFIGKNWQPRVAYLGTYDEQWQQNRCPDPPRDFNADFYNGAPQDQQLEGYLQGDEVVDLRNLAPTDRLRFYLPGINPQVSLSTSNRFDIAPGQTPTEATETLPLHLDTLCMMPDQS
;
A
#
# COMPACT_ATOMS: atom_id res chain seq x y z
N MET A 1 -0.20 21.95 -23.01
CA MET A 1 0.77 20.85 -22.78
C MET A 1 0.36 19.67 -23.63
N GLN A 2 1.29 19.02 -24.33
CA GLN A 2 1.04 17.85 -25.17
C GLN A 2 1.93 16.71 -24.69
N LEU A 3 1.36 15.56 -24.37
CA LEU A 3 2.10 14.34 -24.02
C LEU A 3 2.19 13.44 -25.27
N SER A 4 3.41 13.13 -25.69
CA SER A 4 3.66 12.10 -26.72
C SER A 4 4.16 10.84 -26.02
N ASN A 5 3.29 9.84 -25.90
CA ASN A 5 3.64 8.57 -25.27
C ASN A 5 4.20 7.60 -26.31
N GLN A 6 5.50 7.29 -26.20
CA GLN A 6 6.20 6.33 -27.05
C GLN A 6 6.30 4.93 -26.42
N THR A 7 5.74 4.75 -25.23
CA THR A 7 5.72 3.46 -24.53
C THR A 7 4.47 2.66 -24.91
N PRO A 8 4.47 1.33 -24.77
CA PRO A 8 3.26 0.51 -24.93
C PRO A 8 2.34 0.54 -23.69
N PHE A 9 2.55 1.48 -22.78
CA PHE A 9 1.91 1.58 -21.46
C PHE A 9 0.98 2.79 -21.38
N THR A 10 0.12 2.85 -20.37
CA THR A 10 -0.69 4.04 -20.12
C THR A 10 0.18 5.13 -19.51
N ALA A 11 0.06 6.36 -20.01
CA ALA A 11 0.80 7.49 -19.49
C ALA A 11 -0.08 8.74 -19.36
N VAL A 12 0.17 9.55 -18.34
CA VAL A 12 -0.51 10.83 -18.13
C VAL A 12 0.48 11.87 -17.62
N ALA A 13 0.21 13.13 -17.94
CA ALA A 13 0.97 14.28 -17.46
C ALA A 13 0.02 15.18 -16.65
N LEU A 14 0.36 15.42 -15.39
CA LEU A 14 -0.47 16.08 -14.39
C LEU A 14 0.23 17.37 -13.92
N PRO A 15 -0.11 18.53 -14.50
CA PRO A 15 0.37 19.81 -14.00
C PRO A 15 -0.38 20.15 -12.71
N THR A 16 0.35 20.43 -11.64
CA THR A 16 -0.23 20.84 -10.35
C THR A 16 0.67 21.86 -9.65
N TYR A 17 0.22 22.35 -8.49
CA TYR A 17 0.96 23.28 -7.65
C TYR A 17 1.26 22.60 -6.31
N ILE A 18 2.54 22.52 -5.93
CA ILE A 18 2.94 22.11 -4.58
C ILE A 18 2.70 23.28 -3.60
N THR A 19 2.95 24.50 -4.07
CA THR A 19 2.59 25.75 -3.40
C THR A 19 2.14 26.75 -4.45
N ARG A 20 1.51 27.86 -4.04
CA ARG A 20 1.10 28.98 -4.92
C ARG A 20 2.22 29.47 -5.85
N LYS A 21 3.48 29.33 -5.46
CA LYS A 21 4.65 29.80 -6.21
C LYS A 21 5.44 28.69 -6.89
N ARG A 22 5.07 27.42 -6.69
CA ARG A 22 5.82 26.27 -7.19
C ARG A 22 4.88 25.31 -7.90
N ALA A 23 4.86 25.43 -9.23
CA ALA A 23 4.27 24.42 -10.11
C ALA A 23 5.16 23.17 -10.16
N ILE A 24 4.55 22.02 -10.37
CA ILE A 24 5.19 20.75 -10.70
C ILE A 24 4.43 20.11 -11.86
N LEU A 25 5.15 19.39 -12.70
CA LEU A 25 4.59 18.49 -13.68
C LEU A 25 4.93 17.06 -13.28
N THR A 26 3.93 16.28 -12.88
CA THR A 26 4.11 14.85 -12.62
C THR A 26 3.79 14.07 -13.89
N VAL A 27 4.72 13.26 -14.37
CA VAL A 27 4.51 12.35 -15.51
C VAL A 27 4.48 10.94 -14.98
N LEU A 28 3.38 10.24 -15.21
CA LEU A 28 3.17 8.87 -14.77
C LEU A 28 3.15 7.94 -15.97
N VAL A 29 3.75 6.77 -15.81
CA VAL A 29 3.66 5.65 -16.75
C VAL A 29 3.30 4.41 -15.94
N LYS A 30 2.25 3.70 -16.33
CA LYS A 30 1.77 2.49 -15.66
C LYS A 30 1.75 1.32 -16.61
N GLY A 31 2.50 0.28 -16.27
CA GLY A 31 2.54 -0.99 -16.99
C GLY A 31 2.05 -2.14 -16.13
N THR A 32 1.31 -3.06 -16.75
CA THR A 32 0.87 -4.33 -16.17
C THR A 32 1.65 -5.47 -16.81
N PHE A 33 2.11 -6.40 -15.99
CA PHE A 33 2.97 -7.52 -16.38
C PHE A 33 2.42 -8.82 -15.79
N SER A 34 2.52 -9.91 -16.55
CA SER A 34 2.12 -11.24 -16.09
C SER A 34 3.19 -11.81 -15.15
N ILE A 35 2.76 -12.46 -14.07
CA ILE A 35 3.68 -13.13 -13.14
C ILE A 35 3.90 -14.55 -13.65
N VAL A 36 5.08 -14.83 -14.20
CA VAL A 36 5.43 -16.14 -14.74
C VAL A 36 6.54 -16.78 -13.88
N PRO A 37 6.33 -18.00 -13.36
CA PRO A 37 7.31 -18.66 -12.50
C PRO A 37 8.70 -18.79 -13.14
N ASN A 38 9.70 -18.31 -12.42
CA ASN A 38 11.13 -18.31 -12.75
C ASN A 38 11.50 -17.57 -14.04
N GLU A 39 10.61 -16.73 -14.56
CA GLU A 39 10.83 -15.93 -15.76
C GLU A 39 10.80 -14.43 -15.48
N ARG A 40 11.28 -13.66 -16.45
CA ARG A 40 11.11 -12.21 -16.46
C ARG A 40 9.66 -11.90 -16.81
N ALA A 41 8.98 -11.14 -15.96
CA ALA A 41 7.57 -10.82 -16.11
C ALA A 41 7.31 -10.18 -17.49
N PRO A 42 6.64 -10.88 -18.43
CA PRO A 42 6.33 -10.31 -19.74
C PRO A 42 5.21 -9.27 -19.59
N ARG A 43 5.12 -8.34 -20.55
CA ARG A 43 4.01 -7.39 -20.60
C ARG A 43 2.69 -8.16 -20.72
N ALA A 44 1.72 -7.84 -19.87
CA ALA A 44 0.40 -8.43 -19.94
C ALA A 44 -0.38 -7.93 -21.16
N GLU A 45 -1.27 -8.76 -21.72
CA GLU A 45 -2.14 -8.34 -22.82
C GLU A 45 -3.11 -7.24 -22.38
N GLU A 46 -3.73 -7.45 -21.21
CA GLU A 46 -4.58 -6.45 -20.56
C GLU A 46 -3.73 -5.53 -19.66
N GLN A 47 -3.92 -4.22 -19.82
CA GLN A 47 -3.25 -3.21 -19.01
C GLN A 47 -4.25 -2.57 -18.06
N LEU A 48 -3.91 -2.53 -16.78
CA LEU A 48 -4.70 -1.79 -15.80
C LEU A 48 -4.61 -0.28 -16.07
N PRO A 49 -5.72 0.46 -15.93
CA PRO A 49 -5.72 1.89 -16.12
C PRO A 49 -4.93 2.59 -15.02
N ILE A 50 -4.58 3.85 -15.27
CA ILE A 50 -4.17 4.77 -14.20
C ILE A 50 -5.39 5.04 -13.32
N PHE A 51 -5.25 4.80 -12.02
CA PHE A 51 -6.29 5.05 -11.02
C PHE A 51 -6.23 6.51 -10.59
N PHE A 52 -7.31 7.24 -10.84
CA PHE A 52 -7.44 8.65 -10.42
C PHE A 52 -8.08 8.80 -9.04
N GLY A 53 -8.59 7.71 -8.48
CA GLY A 53 -9.17 7.62 -7.14
C GLY A 53 -8.83 6.28 -6.52
N ASP A 54 -9.02 6.18 -5.20
CA ASP A 54 -8.76 4.94 -4.48
C ASP A 54 -9.87 3.91 -4.77
N GLU A 55 -9.49 2.66 -5.07
CA GLU A 55 -10.38 1.50 -5.12
C GLU A 55 -10.27 0.71 -3.82
N TYR A 56 -11.40 0.26 -3.29
CA TYR A 56 -11.50 -0.47 -2.03
C TYR A 56 -11.70 -1.96 -2.26
N HIS A 57 -11.31 -2.79 -1.28
CA HIS A 57 -11.57 -4.22 -1.32
C HIS A 57 -13.07 -4.56 -1.31
N ASP A 58 -13.88 -3.77 -0.59
CA ASP A 58 -15.35 -3.80 -0.64
C ASP A 58 -15.86 -2.42 -1.11
N PRO A 59 -16.29 -2.28 -2.38
CA PRO A 59 -16.80 -1.02 -2.92
C PRO A 59 -18.11 -0.53 -2.30
N GLU A 60 -18.91 -1.43 -1.71
CA GLU A 60 -20.24 -1.09 -1.17
C GLU A 60 -20.16 -0.62 0.28
N LYS A 61 -19.34 -1.30 1.09
CA LYS A 61 -19.22 -1.02 2.52
C LYS A 61 -18.02 -0.14 2.86
N GLY A 62 -17.14 0.10 1.89
CA GLY A 62 -15.82 0.66 2.13
C GLY A 62 -14.91 -0.38 2.81
N GLY A 63 -13.75 0.06 3.28
CA GLY A 63 -12.79 -0.83 3.93
C GLY A 63 -11.36 -0.37 3.70
N SER A 64 -10.45 -1.33 3.63
CA SER A 64 -9.07 -1.08 3.26
C SER A 64 -8.92 -0.81 1.76
N VAL A 65 -7.94 0.02 1.42
CA VAL A 65 -7.63 0.41 0.04
C VAL A 65 -6.97 -0.76 -0.69
N LYS A 66 -7.60 -1.21 -1.78
CA LYS A 66 -7.08 -2.23 -2.70
C LYS A 66 -6.06 -1.62 -3.65
N PHE A 67 -6.44 -0.52 -4.32
CA PHE A 67 -5.54 0.27 -5.15
C PHE A 67 -5.66 1.74 -4.76
N GLU A 68 -4.55 2.36 -4.38
CA GLU A 68 -4.52 3.80 -4.17
C GLU A 68 -4.51 4.53 -5.52
N ALA A 69 -5.02 5.76 -5.55
CA ALA A 69 -4.84 6.65 -6.68
C ALA A 69 -3.35 6.83 -7.02
N ASP A 70 -2.99 6.67 -8.29
CA ASP A 70 -1.62 6.80 -8.79
C ASP A 70 -1.14 8.27 -8.81
N THR A 71 -2.05 9.22 -8.58
CA THR A 71 -1.91 10.63 -8.94
C THR A 71 -1.29 11.52 -7.86
N VAL A 72 -0.41 10.97 -7.03
CA VAL A 72 0.39 11.76 -6.07
C VAL A 72 1.49 12.56 -6.78
N PRO A 73 1.93 13.73 -6.25
CA PRO A 73 2.95 14.54 -6.92
C PRO A 73 4.28 13.82 -7.16
N PHE A 74 4.75 13.07 -6.18
CA PHE A 74 5.92 12.19 -6.23
C PHE A 74 5.96 11.30 -4.99
N LYS A 75 6.66 10.17 -5.05
CA LYS A 75 7.01 9.37 -3.86
C LYS A 75 8.50 9.49 -3.58
N ARG A 76 8.92 9.50 -2.31
CA ARG A 76 10.35 9.58 -1.93
C ARG A 76 11.07 8.25 -2.00
N ARG A 77 10.30 7.16 -1.96
CA ARG A 77 10.74 5.77 -1.92
C ARG A 77 9.80 4.93 -2.77
N ALA A 78 10.25 3.77 -3.23
CA ALA A 78 9.38 2.82 -3.89
C ALA A 78 8.51 2.07 -2.88
N ASP A 79 7.20 2.04 -3.14
CA ASP A 79 6.23 1.24 -2.40
C ASP A 79 6.16 -0.18 -2.97
N ILE A 80 6.31 -1.19 -2.12
CA ILE A 80 6.06 -2.58 -2.46
C ILE A 80 4.69 -2.96 -1.89
N ILE A 81 3.75 -3.35 -2.74
CA ILE A 81 2.37 -3.65 -2.36
C ILE A 81 2.01 -5.05 -2.84
N LEU A 82 1.28 -5.79 -2.02
CA LEU A 82 0.69 -7.07 -2.41
C LEU A 82 -0.81 -7.07 -2.12
N VAL A 83 -1.59 -7.32 -3.17
CA VAL A 83 -3.04 -7.48 -3.14
C VAL A 83 -3.33 -8.95 -3.42
N GLY A 84 -3.63 -9.71 -2.37
CA GLY A 84 -3.85 -11.15 -2.51
C GLY A 84 -4.06 -11.85 -1.17
N SER A 85 -3.80 -13.15 -1.17
CA SER A 85 -4.13 -14.03 -0.06
C SER A 85 -2.93 -14.87 0.39
N ALA A 86 -2.97 -15.35 1.62
CA ALA A 86 -2.15 -16.45 2.06
C ALA A 86 -2.76 -17.77 1.58
N HIS A 87 -1.94 -18.69 1.07
CA HIS A 87 -2.37 -19.97 0.54
C HIS A 87 -1.71 -21.12 1.30
N ALA A 88 -2.52 -22.10 1.69
CA ALA A 88 -2.04 -23.29 2.33
C ALA A 88 -1.32 -24.21 1.32
N PRO A 89 -0.16 -24.78 1.66
CA PRO A 89 0.62 -25.62 0.75
C PRO A 89 -0.20 -26.78 0.18
N LEU A 90 -0.13 -26.96 -1.14
CA LEU A 90 -0.84 -28.02 -1.87
C LEU A 90 -2.36 -28.00 -1.68
N GLY A 91 -2.95 -26.86 -1.29
CA GLY A 91 -4.38 -26.71 -1.01
C GLY A 91 -4.86 -27.51 0.20
N ARG A 92 -3.96 -28.00 1.06
CA ARG A 92 -4.31 -28.78 2.25
C ARG A 92 -4.64 -27.83 3.41
N PRO A 93 -5.79 -27.99 4.09
CA PRO A 93 -6.14 -27.11 5.19
C PRO A 93 -5.08 -27.09 6.30
N VAL A 94 -4.74 -25.90 6.78
CA VAL A 94 -3.81 -25.67 7.90
C VAL A 94 -4.44 -24.73 8.93
N HIS A 95 -4.07 -24.85 10.20
CA HIS A 95 -4.53 -23.95 11.25
C HIS A 95 -3.77 -22.63 11.25
N ALA A 96 -2.49 -22.68 10.88
CA ALA A 96 -1.62 -21.53 10.77
C ALA A 96 -0.51 -21.79 9.76
N LEU A 97 0.01 -20.74 9.15
CA LEU A 97 1.20 -20.79 8.30
C LEU A 97 1.94 -19.45 8.33
N LYS A 98 3.22 -19.49 7.93
CA LYS A 98 4.01 -18.28 7.73
C LYS A 98 4.03 -17.89 6.26
N VAL A 99 3.82 -16.60 5.97
CA VAL A 99 4.01 -16.02 4.63
C VAL A 99 5.31 -15.23 4.54
N GLY A 100 5.83 -15.08 3.33
CA GLY A 100 7.06 -14.31 3.08
C GLY A 100 7.04 -13.60 1.74
N LEU A 101 7.24 -12.29 1.75
CA LEU A 101 7.43 -11.41 0.61
C LEU A 101 8.90 -11.00 0.55
N ARG A 102 9.55 -11.19 -0.60
CA ARG A 102 10.87 -10.61 -0.86
C ARG A 102 10.92 -9.92 -2.21
N VAL A 103 11.41 -8.68 -2.24
CA VAL A 103 11.71 -7.92 -3.46
C VAL A 103 13.10 -7.32 -3.31
N GLY A 104 14.07 -7.85 -4.07
CA GLY A 104 15.47 -7.46 -3.92
C GLY A 104 15.97 -7.67 -2.47
N PRO A 105 16.43 -6.59 -1.78
CA PRO A 105 16.86 -6.66 -0.37
C PRO A 105 15.71 -6.62 0.64
N LEU A 106 14.51 -6.18 0.25
CA LEU A 106 13.37 -6.04 1.14
C LEU A 106 12.77 -7.41 1.44
N ILE A 107 12.53 -7.70 2.72
CA ILE A 107 11.92 -8.94 3.20
C ILE A 107 10.84 -8.59 4.22
N LYS A 108 9.63 -9.10 4.00
CA LYS A 108 8.53 -9.05 4.98
C LYS A 108 7.99 -10.45 5.24
N THR A 109 7.68 -10.74 6.50
CA THR A 109 7.02 -11.98 6.90
C THR A 109 5.88 -11.70 7.86
N ALA A 110 4.89 -12.59 7.88
CA ALA A 110 3.78 -12.55 8.82
C ALA A 110 3.34 -13.98 9.15
N HIS A 111 2.71 -14.12 10.32
CA HIS A 111 2.05 -15.35 10.73
C HIS A 111 0.56 -15.23 10.43
N ILE A 112 0.02 -16.23 9.75
CA ILE A 112 -1.37 -16.26 9.32
C ILE A 112 -2.07 -17.39 10.08
N PHE A 113 -3.16 -17.05 10.74
CA PHE A 113 -4.01 -17.98 11.48
C PHE A 113 -5.39 -18.06 10.84
N GLY A 114 -6.04 -19.21 10.92
CA GLY A 114 -7.47 -19.27 10.70
C GLY A 114 -8.25 -18.54 11.79
N ASP A 115 -9.58 -18.53 11.67
CA ASP A 115 -10.44 -17.81 12.60
C ASP A 115 -10.24 -18.31 14.04
N ARG A 116 -10.13 -17.36 14.97
CA ARG A 116 -9.92 -17.60 16.40
C ARG A 116 -10.88 -16.78 17.23
N HIS A 117 -11.21 -17.31 18.41
CA HIS A 117 -11.98 -16.64 19.44
C HIS A 117 -11.37 -16.89 20.82
N TRP A 118 -11.76 -16.07 21.80
CA TRP A 118 -11.43 -16.31 23.19
C TRP A 118 -12.35 -17.41 23.76
N GLN A 119 -11.75 -18.40 24.41
CA GLN A 119 -12.41 -19.46 25.16
C GLN A 119 -12.26 -19.22 26.66
N ASP A 120 -13.06 -19.92 27.46
CA ASP A 120 -13.04 -19.80 28.91
C ASP A 120 -13.24 -18.35 29.39
N ILE A 121 -14.10 -17.57 28.69
CA ILE A 121 -14.32 -16.15 28.96
C ILE A 121 -14.71 -15.87 30.41
N ASP A 122 -15.36 -16.81 31.09
CA ASP A 122 -15.75 -16.69 32.50
C ASP A 122 -14.56 -16.82 33.47
N LYS A 123 -13.44 -17.40 33.05
CA LYS A 123 -12.21 -17.56 33.86
C LYS A 123 -11.39 -16.27 33.88
N PRO A 124 -10.52 -16.05 34.89
CA PRO A 124 -9.69 -14.84 34.97
C PRO A 124 -8.78 -14.62 33.75
N ASN A 125 -8.30 -15.71 33.15
CA ASN A 125 -7.44 -15.70 31.97
C ASN A 125 -8.09 -16.51 30.85
N PRO A 126 -8.90 -15.87 29.98
CA PRO A 126 -9.38 -16.50 28.76
C PRO A 126 -8.21 -16.97 27.90
N ILE A 127 -8.40 -18.09 27.21
CA ILE A 127 -7.37 -18.68 26.34
C ILE A 127 -7.79 -18.58 24.88
N LEU A 128 -6.82 -18.67 23.98
CA LEU A 128 -7.09 -18.71 22.54
C LEU A 128 -7.67 -20.08 22.15
N SER A 129 -8.70 -20.07 21.31
CA SER A 129 -9.12 -21.28 20.62
C SER A 129 -8.01 -21.83 19.72
N LEU A 130 -8.06 -23.11 19.40
CA LEU A 130 -7.36 -23.61 18.22
C LEU A 130 -7.89 -22.82 17.00
N PRO A 131 -7.02 -22.30 16.11
CA PRO A 131 -7.49 -21.64 14.90
C PRO A 131 -8.33 -22.60 14.06
N GLU A 132 -9.37 -22.14 13.40
CA GLU A 132 -10.06 -22.95 12.40
C GLU A 132 -9.13 -23.28 11.22
N PRO A 133 -9.22 -24.47 10.61
CA PRO A 133 -8.39 -24.78 9.45
C PRO A 133 -8.82 -23.96 8.23
N PHE A 134 -7.86 -23.44 7.46
CA PHE A 134 -8.10 -22.69 6.23
C PHE A 134 -7.20 -23.18 5.09
N THR A 135 -7.63 -22.96 3.85
CA THR A 135 -6.81 -23.17 2.65
C THR A 135 -6.38 -21.85 2.02
N VAL A 136 -7.19 -20.80 2.16
CA VAL A 136 -6.91 -19.44 1.67
C VAL A 136 -7.34 -18.43 2.73
N MET A 137 -6.51 -17.42 3.01
CA MET A 137 -6.81 -16.32 3.94
C MET A 137 -6.45 -14.97 3.30
N PRO A 138 -7.44 -14.10 2.99
CA PRO A 138 -7.16 -12.80 2.38
C PRO A 138 -6.25 -11.92 3.25
N LEU A 139 -5.28 -11.24 2.65
CA LEU A 139 -4.33 -10.38 3.36
C LEU A 139 -4.76 -8.91 3.42
N HIS A 140 -6.07 -8.70 3.65
CA HIS A 140 -6.64 -7.36 3.80
C HIS A 140 -6.46 -6.86 5.25
N TYR A 141 -6.47 -5.54 5.45
CA TYR A 141 -6.32 -4.96 6.79
C TYR A 141 -7.49 -5.30 7.73
N GLU A 142 -8.66 -5.65 7.19
CA GLU A 142 -9.82 -6.15 7.93
C GLU A 142 -9.52 -7.45 8.70
N ASN A 143 -8.51 -8.20 8.26
CA ASN A 143 -8.03 -9.43 8.90
C ASN A 143 -6.82 -9.17 9.82
N ALA A 144 -6.34 -7.93 9.94
CA ALA A 144 -5.25 -7.54 10.84
C ALA A 144 -5.78 -6.94 12.16
N PHE A 145 -4.91 -6.79 13.15
CA PHE A 145 -5.28 -6.16 14.43
C PHE A 145 -5.78 -4.72 14.19
N GLY A 146 -6.84 -4.33 14.89
CA GLY A 146 -7.41 -2.98 14.81
C GLY A 146 -8.93 -3.00 14.92
N GLY A 147 -9.57 -2.04 14.29
CA GLY A 147 -11.02 -1.87 14.28
C GLY A 147 -11.51 -0.77 15.19
N MET A 148 -12.84 -0.63 15.23
CA MET A 148 -13.57 0.27 16.11
C MET A 148 -14.24 -0.52 17.22
N ASP A 149 -14.11 -0.04 18.46
CA ASP A 149 -14.87 -0.51 19.60
C ASP A 149 -16.36 -0.13 19.39
N PRO A 150 -17.28 -1.10 19.27
CA PRO A 150 -18.67 -0.82 18.93
C PRO A 150 -19.46 -0.13 20.05
N ASP A 151 -19.01 -0.22 21.31
CA ASP A 151 -19.75 0.36 22.44
C ASP A 151 -19.27 1.79 22.75
N THR A 152 -17.98 2.06 22.57
CA THR A 152 -17.40 3.37 22.89
C THR A 152 -17.20 4.25 21.66
N GLY A 153 -17.17 3.65 20.47
CA GLY A 153 -16.87 4.34 19.22
C GLY A 153 -15.39 4.70 19.06
N THR A 154 -14.52 4.36 20.02
CA THR A 154 -13.07 4.56 19.89
C THR A 154 -12.50 3.59 18.86
N TRP A 155 -11.58 4.04 18.00
CA TRP A 155 -10.96 3.20 16.98
C TRP A 155 -9.43 3.16 17.09
N CYS A 156 -8.84 2.07 16.59
CA CYS A 156 -7.41 1.97 16.35
C CYS A 156 -7.02 2.90 15.20
N GLN A 157 -6.15 3.87 15.46
CA GLN A 157 -5.79 4.89 14.47
C GLN A 157 -4.95 4.32 13.32
N GLU A 158 -4.19 3.27 13.59
CA GLU A 158 -3.31 2.58 12.63
C GLU A 158 -4.08 1.66 11.68
N ASN A 159 -5.23 1.14 12.11
CA ASN A 159 -6.09 0.28 11.31
C ASN A 159 -7.54 0.32 11.81
N PRO A 160 -8.34 1.34 11.43
CA PRO A 160 -9.71 1.50 11.91
C PRO A 160 -10.69 0.46 11.35
N VAL A 161 -10.33 -0.27 10.28
CA VAL A 161 -11.18 -1.29 9.65
C VAL A 161 -10.81 -2.72 10.07
N GLY A 162 -9.77 -2.88 10.90
CA GLY A 162 -9.31 -4.16 11.40
C GLY A 162 -10.26 -4.85 12.39
N ARG A 163 -9.74 -5.86 13.08
CA ARG A 163 -10.47 -6.59 14.14
C ARG A 163 -9.62 -6.85 15.38
N GLY A 164 -10.27 -7.14 16.49
CA GLY A 164 -9.60 -7.45 17.77
C GLY A 164 -9.37 -6.24 18.69
N PHE A 165 -9.65 -5.01 18.24
CA PHE A 165 -9.58 -3.82 19.08
C PHE A 165 -10.82 -3.67 19.96
N LEU A 166 -10.57 -3.43 21.26
CA LEU A 166 -11.55 -2.97 22.24
C LEU A 166 -10.84 -1.96 23.12
N GLU A 167 -11.45 -0.80 23.33
CA GLU A 167 -10.93 0.22 24.24
C GLU A 167 -11.01 -0.31 25.67
N LYS A 168 -12.18 -0.85 26.05
CA LYS A 168 -12.42 -1.44 27.37
C LYS A 168 -12.70 -2.93 27.24
N ARG A 169 -11.73 -3.78 27.52
CA ARG A 169 -11.97 -5.23 27.46
C ARG A 169 -12.74 -5.69 28.70
N SER A 170 -13.75 -6.52 28.47
CA SER A 170 -14.45 -7.27 29.52
C SER A 170 -14.81 -8.65 28.99
N LYS A 171 -14.96 -9.63 29.89
CA LYS A 171 -15.23 -11.03 29.55
C LYS A 171 -16.42 -11.20 28.59
N GLN A 172 -17.50 -10.47 28.82
CA GLN A 172 -18.70 -10.48 27.99
C GLN A 172 -18.43 -9.95 26.57
N ARG A 173 -17.58 -8.93 26.44
CA ARG A 173 -17.24 -8.32 25.15
C ARG A 173 -16.28 -9.18 24.34
N LEU A 174 -15.43 -9.96 25.01
CA LEU A 174 -14.51 -10.91 24.36
C LEU A 174 -15.24 -12.02 23.61
N ALA A 175 -16.46 -12.38 24.02
CA ALA A 175 -17.25 -13.41 23.35
C ALA A 175 -17.66 -13.03 21.92
N ALA A 176 -17.82 -11.73 21.66
CA ALA A 176 -18.33 -11.20 20.39
C ALA A 176 -17.23 -10.76 19.42
N ILE A 177 -15.96 -10.75 19.86
CA ILE A 177 -14.86 -10.23 19.04
C ILE A 177 -14.14 -11.33 18.27
N LYS A 178 -14.00 -11.14 16.96
CA LYS A 178 -13.09 -11.93 16.14
C LYS A 178 -11.67 -11.46 16.35
N LEU A 179 -10.75 -12.41 16.49
CA LEU A 179 -9.32 -12.12 16.56
C LEU A 179 -8.74 -11.90 15.16
N PRO A 180 -7.65 -11.11 15.03
CA PRO A 180 -6.99 -10.93 13.74
C PRO A 180 -6.44 -12.26 13.22
N ASN A 181 -6.38 -12.41 11.91
CA ASN A 181 -5.78 -13.56 11.24
C ASN A 181 -4.31 -13.29 10.89
N ILE A 182 -3.94 -12.02 10.70
CA ILE A 182 -2.59 -11.58 10.32
C ILE A 182 -1.88 -11.03 11.55
N GLU A 183 -0.76 -11.65 11.93
CA GLU A 183 0.06 -11.22 13.07
C GLU A 183 1.54 -11.08 12.69
N ASN A 184 2.25 -10.27 13.48
CA ASN A 184 3.71 -10.15 13.39
C ASN A 184 4.35 -11.39 14.02
N ASP A 185 5.24 -12.07 13.29
CA ASP A 185 5.99 -13.25 13.79
C ASP A 185 6.72 -13.02 15.12
N ARG A 186 7.04 -11.76 15.44
CA ARG A 186 7.78 -11.36 16.65
C ARG A 186 6.89 -10.84 17.78
N GLN A 187 5.59 -10.66 17.53
CA GLN A 187 4.64 -10.10 18.47
C GLN A 187 3.26 -10.77 18.28
N LEU A 188 3.22 -12.08 18.52
CA LEU A 188 1.99 -12.85 18.48
C LEU A 188 1.08 -12.48 19.65
N ILE A 189 -0.24 -12.56 19.43
CA ILE A 189 -1.23 -12.42 20.50
C ILE A 189 -1.17 -13.67 21.39
N GLN A 190 -0.95 -13.46 22.68
CA GLN A 190 -0.91 -14.49 23.71
C GLN A 190 -1.96 -14.23 24.80
N SER A 191 -2.31 -12.97 25.01
CA SER A 191 -3.22 -12.53 26.06
C SER A 191 -4.34 -11.65 25.52
N TRP A 192 -5.47 -11.68 26.23
CA TRP A 192 -6.59 -10.77 25.97
C TRP A 192 -6.28 -9.34 26.45
N ASP A 193 -5.04 -8.99 26.82
CA ASP A 193 -4.62 -7.60 27.02
C ASP A 193 -3.73 -7.09 25.88
N ASP A 194 -3.28 -7.97 24.98
CA ASP A 194 -2.36 -7.59 23.92
C ASP A 194 -3.00 -6.62 22.92
N ARG A 195 -2.19 -5.63 22.51
CA ARG A 195 -2.49 -4.60 21.50
C ARG A 195 -1.30 -4.50 20.52
N PRO A 196 -1.07 -5.53 19.68
CA PRO A 196 0.03 -5.48 18.70
C PRO A 196 -0.24 -4.41 17.65
N ALA A 197 0.80 -3.95 16.96
CA ALA A 197 0.61 -3.13 15.77
C ALA A 197 -0.05 -3.94 14.63
N PRO A 198 -0.91 -3.33 13.80
CA PRO A 198 -1.44 -3.99 12.62
C PRO A 198 -0.33 -4.41 11.67
N VAL A 199 -0.48 -5.58 11.05
CA VAL A 199 0.37 -6.07 9.97
C VAL A 199 -0.49 -6.21 8.72
N GLY A 200 -0.11 -5.54 7.64
CA GLY A 200 -0.76 -5.67 6.34
C GLY A 200 0.26 -5.63 5.22
N PHE A 201 -0.17 -6.06 4.03
CA PHE A 201 0.64 -6.09 2.80
C PHE A 201 0.18 -5.06 1.75
N GLY A 202 -1.01 -4.49 1.95
CA GLY A 202 -1.64 -3.50 1.09
C GLY A 202 -1.31 -2.05 1.45
N PHE A 203 -1.98 -1.12 0.76
CA PHE A 203 -1.90 0.32 1.04
C PHE A 203 -2.47 0.69 2.41
N ILE A 204 -1.79 1.57 3.14
CA ILE A 204 -2.33 2.23 4.34
C ILE A 204 -3.19 3.41 3.88
N GLY A 205 -4.40 3.55 4.43
CA GLY A 205 -5.28 4.69 4.15
C GLY A 205 -4.64 6.03 4.51
N LYS A 206 -4.86 7.08 3.69
CA LYS A 206 -4.29 8.43 3.91
C LYS A 206 -4.70 9.05 5.24
N ASN A 207 -5.87 8.68 5.75
CA ASN A 207 -6.42 9.13 7.02
C ASN A 207 -6.05 8.24 8.22
N TRP A 208 -5.21 7.22 8.02
CA TRP A 208 -4.77 6.32 9.09
C TRP A 208 -3.36 6.72 9.57
N GLN A 209 -3.03 6.36 10.81
CA GLN A 209 -1.64 6.39 11.25
C GLN A 209 -0.81 5.33 10.51
N PRO A 210 0.47 5.60 10.19
CA PRO A 210 1.20 6.84 10.46
C PRO A 210 0.98 7.95 9.42
N ARG A 211 0.30 7.66 8.30
CA ARG A 211 0.20 8.58 7.16
C ARG A 211 -0.44 9.91 7.51
N VAL A 212 -1.54 9.90 8.26
CA VAL A 212 -2.26 11.14 8.63
C VAL A 212 -1.38 12.11 9.43
N ALA A 213 -0.42 11.62 10.20
CA ALA A 213 0.52 12.48 10.93
C ALA A 213 1.48 13.25 10.00
N TYR A 214 1.73 12.76 8.78
CA TYR A 214 2.55 13.44 7.78
C TYR A 214 1.83 14.58 7.06
N LEU A 215 0.51 14.67 7.21
CA LEU A 215 -0.28 15.75 6.60
C LEU A 215 0.08 17.11 7.23
N GLY A 216 0.60 17.13 8.46
CA GLY A 216 0.92 18.35 9.18
C GLY A 216 -0.30 19.00 9.82
N THR A 217 -0.11 20.20 10.37
CA THR A 217 -1.11 20.85 11.23
C THR A 217 -1.98 21.85 10.44
N TYR A 218 -3.28 21.55 10.33
CA TYR A 218 -4.29 22.39 9.66
C TYR A 218 -5.17 23.11 10.70
N ASP A 219 -4.61 24.11 11.38
CA ASP A 219 -5.29 24.90 12.42
C ASP A 219 -5.71 26.31 11.93
N GLU A 220 -6.25 27.13 12.83
CA GLU A 220 -6.65 28.52 12.54
C GLU A 220 -5.47 29.37 12.05
N GLN A 221 -4.26 29.12 12.57
CA GLN A 221 -3.07 29.86 12.15
C GLN A 221 -2.69 29.54 10.71
N TRP A 222 -2.75 28.25 10.32
CA TRP A 222 -2.61 27.83 8.92
C TRP A 222 -3.69 28.48 8.06
N GLN A 223 -4.95 28.47 8.50
CA GLN A 223 -6.08 29.01 7.74
C GLN A 223 -5.91 30.51 7.46
N GLN A 224 -5.49 31.30 8.45
CA GLN A 224 -5.34 32.76 8.32
C GLN A 224 -4.09 33.17 7.54
N ASN A 225 -2.98 32.45 7.71
CA ASN A 225 -1.65 32.95 7.30
C ASN A 225 -0.96 32.13 6.20
N ARG A 226 -1.44 30.93 5.88
CA ARG A 226 -0.76 30.01 4.95
C ARG A 226 -1.67 29.46 3.86
N CYS A 227 -2.95 29.26 4.14
CA CYS A 227 -3.92 28.73 3.18
C CYS A 227 -3.82 29.42 1.80
N PRO A 228 -3.80 28.64 0.70
CA PRO A 228 -3.97 27.20 0.56
C PRO A 228 -2.64 26.42 0.51
N ASP A 229 -1.49 27.04 0.80
CA ASP A 229 -0.22 26.30 0.79
C ASP A 229 -0.23 25.22 1.89
N PRO A 230 0.42 24.05 1.69
CA PRO A 230 0.54 23.05 2.74
C PRO A 230 1.15 23.60 4.04
N PRO A 231 0.82 23.02 5.20
CA PRO A 231 1.46 23.34 6.48
C PRO A 231 2.99 23.28 6.42
N ARG A 232 3.68 23.97 7.35
CA ARG A 232 5.16 23.97 7.39
C ARG A 232 5.72 22.60 7.76
N ASP A 233 4.98 21.86 8.56
CA ASP A 233 5.27 20.52 9.07
C ASP A 233 4.73 19.40 8.17
N PHE A 234 4.16 19.73 6.99
CA PHE A 234 3.81 18.71 6.00
C PHE A 234 5.06 17.90 5.60
N ASN A 235 4.96 16.58 5.70
CA ASN A 235 5.99 15.66 5.29
C ASN A 235 5.54 14.88 4.04
N ALA A 236 6.33 14.93 2.97
CA ALA A 236 6.03 14.24 1.72
C ALA A 236 6.08 12.70 1.82
N ASP A 237 6.53 12.14 2.96
CA ASP A 237 6.30 10.72 3.27
C ASP A 237 4.79 10.37 3.30
N PHE A 238 3.90 11.36 3.41
CA PHE A 238 2.45 11.23 3.19
C PHE A 238 2.11 10.57 1.85
N TYR A 239 2.90 10.78 0.79
CA TYR A 239 2.63 10.25 -0.54
C TYR A 239 3.00 8.77 -0.72
N ASN A 240 3.81 8.21 0.17
CA ASN A 240 4.09 6.77 0.20
C ASN A 240 2.93 6.04 0.89
N GLY A 241 2.37 5.06 0.20
CA GLY A 241 1.18 4.32 0.64
C GLY A 241 1.50 2.96 1.26
N ALA A 242 2.68 2.38 1.00
CA ALA A 242 3.08 1.13 1.63
C ALA A 242 3.39 1.34 3.13
N PRO A 243 3.20 0.32 3.98
CA PRO A 243 3.75 0.35 5.34
C PRO A 243 5.27 0.51 5.30
N GLN A 244 5.86 1.07 6.36
CA GLN A 244 7.28 1.45 6.38
C GLN A 244 8.22 0.26 6.07
N ASP A 245 7.86 -0.95 6.50
CA ASP A 245 8.60 -2.19 6.24
C ASP A 245 8.46 -2.72 4.80
N GLN A 246 7.70 -2.02 3.96
CA GLN A 246 7.47 -2.28 2.54
C GLN A 246 7.88 -1.11 1.65
N GLN A 247 8.63 -0.13 2.19
CA GLN A 247 9.21 0.96 1.42
C GLN A 247 10.70 0.68 1.20
N LEU A 248 11.17 0.74 -0.04
CA LEU A 248 12.60 0.58 -0.34
C LEU A 248 13.41 1.80 0.07
N GLU A 249 14.70 1.59 0.37
CA GLU A 249 15.68 2.67 0.46
C GLU A 249 16.02 3.17 -0.96
N GLY A 250 15.13 3.99 -1.54
CA GLY A 250 15.24 4.50 -2.92
C GLY A 250 14.12 3.96 -3.82
N TYR A 251 14.41 3.83 -5.11
CA TYR A 251 13.46 3.35 -6.14
C TYR A 251 13.87 1.97 -6.67
N LEU A 252 12.91 1.28 -7.29
CA LEU A 252 13.19 0.02 -8.00
C LEU A 252 14.12 0.28 -9.20
N GLN A 253 14.99 -0.68 -9.48
CA GLN A 253 15.87 -0.73 -10.66
C GLN A 253 15.19 -1.40 -11.86
N GLY A 254 14.12 -2.15 -11.61
CA GLY A 254 13.28 -2.78 -12.61
C GLY A 254 13.69 -4.21 -12.96
N ASP A 255 14.75 -4.75 -12.37
CA ASP A 255 15.26 -6.10 -12.59
C ASP A 255 15.29 -6.97 -11.32
N GLU A 256 14.68 -6.48 -10.24
CA GLU A 256 14.63 -7.16 -8.96
C GLU A 256 14.08 -8.58 -9.08
N VAL A 257 14.66 -9.48 -8.29
CA VAL A 257 14.09 -10.80 -8.04
C VAL A 257 12.97 -10.64 -7.02
N VAL A 258 11.80 -11.21 -7.35
CA VAL A 258 10.67 -11.34 -6.43
C VAL A 258 10.56 -12.80 -5.99
N ASP A 259 10.44 -13.05 -4.68
CA ASP A 259 10.21 -14.38 -4.09
C ASP A 259 9.05 -14.29 -3.10
N LEU A 260 7.99 -15.05 -3.38
CA LEU A 260 6.76 -15.10 -2.63
C LEU A 260 6.60 -16.51 -2.04
N ARG A 261 6.33 -16.61 -0.74
CA ARG A 261 6.13 -17.87 0.00
C ARG A 261 4.75 -17.91 0.60
N ASN A 262 3.97 -18.94 0.23
CA ASN A 262 2.57 -19.11 0.63
C ASN A 262 1.70 -17.87 0.32
N LEU A 263 2.06 -17.10 -0.71
CA LEU A 263 1.40 -15.87 -1.15
C LEU A 263 0.84 -16.00 -2.58
N ALA A 264 0.74 -17.23 -3.07
CA ALA A 264 0.19 -17.61 -4.36
C ALA A 264 -0.37 -19.05 -4.22
N PRO A 265 -1.19 -19.55 -5.16
CA PRO A 265 -1.66 -20.95 -5.11
C PRO A 265 -0.55 -22.01 -5.04
N THR A 266 0.67 -21.65 -5.46
CA THR A 266 1.89 -22.45 -5.28
C THR A 266 2.60 -22.07 -3.98
N ASP A 267 3.27 -23.03 -3.35
CA ASP A 267 4.00 -22.83 -2.08
C ASP A 267 5.13 -21.80 -2.19
N ARG A 268 5.76 -21.70 -3.36
CA ARG A 268 6.72 -20.67 -3.72
C ARG A 268 6.50 -20.17 -5.15
N LEU A 269 6.34 -18.86 -5.28
CA LEU A 269 6.34 -18.17 -6.56
C LEU A 269 7.55 -17.24 -6.62
N ARG A 270 8.47 -17.50 -7.56
CA ARG A 270 9.64 -16.65 -7.80
C ARG A 270 9.59 -16.15 -9.24
N PHE A 271 9.93 -14.89 -9.49
CA PHE A 271 10.00 -14.30 -10.83
C PHE A 271 10.95 -13.08 -10.84
N TYR A 272 11.16 -12.47 -12.00
CA TYR A 272 12.02 -11.29 -12.17
C TYR A 272 11.22 -10.12 -12.75
N LEU A 273 11.48 -8.90 -12.29
CA LEU A 273 10.88 -7.68 -12.84
C LEU A 273 11.27 -7.47 -14.33
N PRO A 274 10.45 -6.73 -15.12
CA PRO A 274 10.55 -6.70 -16.59
C PRO A 274 11.81 -6.08 -17.18
N GLY A 275 12.69 -5.48 -16.39
CA GLY A 275 13.94 -4.85 -16.82
C GLY A 275 13.72 -3.52 -17.55
N ILE A 276 12.61 -2.84 -17.30
CA ILE A 276 12.21 -1.63 -18.02
C ILE A 276 12.53 -0.40 -17.20
N ASN A 277 13.20 0.58 -17.82
CA ASN A 277 13.54 1.87 -17.23
C ASN A 277 13.09 3.00 -18.16
N PRO A 278 11.85 3.50 -18.00
CA PRO A 278 11.31 4.52 -18.89
C PRO A 278 11.94 5.88 -18.63
N GLN A 279 11.94 6.74 -19.66
CA GLN A 279 12.46 8.10 -19.60
C GLN A 279 11.42 9.06 -20.18
N VAL A 280 11.49 10.32 -19.75
CA VAL A 280 10.66 11.40 -20.29
C VAL A 280 11.56 12.48 -20.87
N SER A 281 11.23 12.99 -22.06
CA SER A 281 11.88 14.18 -22.62
C SER A 281 10.93 15.36 -22.52
N LEU A 282 11.32 16.39 -21.78
CA LEU A 282 10.56 17.62 -21.61
C LEU A 282 11.13 18.68 -22.55
N SER A 283 10.30 19.16 -23.48
CA SER A 283 10.64 20.31 -24.32
C SER A 283 9.86 21.52 -23.86
N THR A 284 10.56 22.57 -23.42
CA THR A 284 9.98 23.84 -23.00
C THR A 284 10.30 24.93 -24.01
N SER A 285 9.40 25.92 -24.09
CA SER A 285 9.50 27.02 -25.05
C SER A 285 9.08 28.31 -24.37
N ASN A 286 9.91 29.35 -24.48
CA ASN A 286 9.64 30.69 -23.90
C ASN A 286 8.73 31.56 -24.78
N ARG A 287 7.94 30.98 -25.69
CA ARG A 287 7.05 31.69 -26.65
C ARG A 287 6.18 32.80 -26.05
N PHE A 288 5.87 32.75 -24.76
CA PHE A 288 5.04 33.76 -24.08
C PHE A 288 5.84 34.84 -23.32
N ASP A 289 7.16 34.69 -23.19
CA ASP A 289 8.05 35.59 -22.43
C ASP A 289 9.12 36.26 -23.32
N ILE A 290 8.95 36.22 -24.66
CA ILE A 290 9.88 36.85 -25.61
C ILE A 290 9.50 38.30 -25.95
N ALA A 291 10.50 39.16 -26.09
CA ALA A 291 10.29 40.51 -26.58
C ALA A 291 9.88 40.49 -28.08
N PRO A 292 9.14 41.51 -28.57
CA PRO A 292 8.79 41.59 -29.99
C PRO A 292 10.02 41.48 -30.91
N GLY A 293 9.97 40.55 -31.87
CA GLY A 293 11.06 40.32 -32.84
C GLY A 293 12.11 39.28 -32.43
N GLN A 294 12.00 38.66 -31.26
CA GLN A 294 12.87 37.54 -30.87
C GLN A 294 12.29 36.19 -31.29
N THR A 295 13.16 35.26 -31.63
CA THR A 295 12.78 33.87 -31.90
C THR A 295 12.65 33.11 -30.57
N PRO A 296 11.58 32.32 -30.37
CA PRO A 296 11.47 31.49 -29.19
C PRO A 296 12.67 30.54 -29.07
N THR A 297 13.18 30.41 -27.85
CA THR A 297 14.18 29.42 -27.49
C THR A 297 13.47 28.16 -27.04
N GLU A 298 13.85 27.02 -27.61
CA GLU A 298 13.39 25.70 -27.19
C GLU A 298 14.52 25.01 -26.42
N ALA A 299 14.19 24.47 -25.25
CA ALA A 299 15.10 23.68 -24.44
C ALA A 299 14.50 22.30 -24.22
N THR A 300 15.28 21.26 -24.52
CA THR A 300 14.88 19.88 -24.29
C THR A 300 15.80 19.25 -23.24
N GLU A 301 15.20 18.66 -22.22
CA GLU A 301 15.90 17.83 -21.23
C GLU A 301 15.28 16.44 -21.18
N THR A 302 16.11 15.42 -20.98
CA THR A 302 15.66 14.03 -20.79
C THR A 302 15.89 13.65 -19.34
N LEU A 303 14.84 13.21 -18.66
CA LEU A 303 14.84 12.84 -17.25
C LEU A 303 14.48 11.35 -17.13
N PRO A 304 15.15 10.59 -16.24
CA PRO A 304 14.72 9.24 -15.91
C PRO A 304 13.39 9.29 -15.15
N LEU A 305 12.50 8.31 -15.40
CA LEU A 305 11.35 8.09 -14.54
C LEU A 305 11.74 7.11 -13.43
N HIS A 306 11.26 7.38 -12.22
CA HIS A 306 11.47 6.51 -11.08
C HIS A 306 10.41 5.42 -11.02
N LEU A 307 10.83 4.17 -10.87
CA LEU A 307 9.94 3.05 -10.58
C LEU A 307 9.59 3.08 -9.10
N ASP A 308 8.53 3.81 -8.76
CA ASP A 308 8.18 4.15 -7.37
C ASP A 308 7.09 3.28 -6.74
N THR A 309 6.52 2.34 -7.50
CA THR A 309 5.46 1.47 -7.01
C THR A 309 5.52 0.12 -7.72
N LEU A 310 5.62 -0.96 -6.95
CA LEU A 310 5.37 -2.33 -7.40
C LEU A 310 4.13 -2.86 -6.67
N CYS A 311 3.03 -3.00 -7.38
CA CYS A 311 1.82 -3.64 -6.87
C CYS A 311 1.68 -5.04 -7.49
N MET A 312 1.62 -6.07 -6.65
CA MET A 312 1.56 -7.47 -7.08
C MET A 312 0.20 -8.08 -6.75
N MET A 313 -0.36 -8.82 -7.71
CA MET A 313 -1.63 -9.56 -7.57
C MET A 313 -1.40 -11.06 -7.88
N PRO A 314 -0.69 -11.78 -7.02
CA PRO A 314 -0.29 -13.17 -7.29
C PRO A 314 -1.47 -14.15 -7.35
N ASP A 315 -2.66 -13.78 -6.87
CA ASP A 315 -3.88 -14.59 -7.01
C ASP A 315 -4.48 -14.54 -8.42
N GLN A 316 -4.05 -13.57 -9.25
CA GLN A 316 -4.52 -13.35 -10.63
C GLN A 316 -3.45 -13.74 -11.67
N SER A 317 -2.36 -14.38 -11.24
CA SER A 317 -1.22 -14.77 -12.08
C SER A 317 -1.57 -15.86 -13.08
#